data_AF-A0A837BUL5-F1
#
_entry.id   AF-A0A837BUL5-F1
#
_cell.length_a   1.000
_cell.length_b   1.000
_cell.length_c   1.000
_cell.angle_alpha   90.00
_cell.angle_beta   90.00
_cell.angle_gamma   90.00
#
_symmetry.space_group_name_H-M   'P 1'
#
loop_
_entity.id
_entity.type
_entity.pdbx_description
1 polymer ?
#
loop_
_entity_poly.entity_id
_entity_poly.type
_entity_poly.pdbx_seq_one_letter_code
_entity_poly.pdbx_strand_id
1 'polypeptide(L)'
;MQQIRDVVAEGELPNKNDELLLIDAYIAVISKDLTMLDKEVIDRMKEKVFNISNFDEDGLIMYCNFMSFYDLNSNLLLSKRIIKQLVGSSSVRIQEKILAIIINMLIFCIRNKRFEETESFVNYADQIKTKPEVFFYKLLIPAFYNIVKYQDNHDKKYLDETEIIIESIKLAGMPDYGKELEEF
;
A
#
# COMPACT_ATOMS: atom_id res chain seq x y z
N MET A 1 -0.51 -14.17 -15.06
CA MET A 1 -1.76 -13.38 -15.14
C MET A 1 -2.41 -13.45 -16.52
N GLN A 2 -1.67 -13.22 -17.63
CA GLN A 2 -2.27 -13.32 -18.98
C GLN A 2 -2.93 -14.68 -19.27
N GLN A 3 -2.25 -15.80 -18.95
CA GLN A 3 -2.82 -17.14 -19.10
C GLN A 3 -4.11 -17.36 -18.28
N ILE A 4 -4.22 -16.74 -17.10
CA ILE A 4 -5.43 -16.83 -16.26
C ILE A 4 -6.57 -16.06 -16.92
N ARG A 5 -6.26 -14.87 -17.47
CA ARG A 5 -7.22 -14.07 -18.23
C ARG A 5 -7.79 -14.86 -19.40
N ASP A 6 -6.94 -15.52 -20.17
CA ASP A 6 -7.34 -16.27 -21.37
C ASP A 6 -8.26 -17.46 -21.00
N VAL A 7 -7.92 -18.20 -19.93
CA VAL A 7 -8.77 -19.29 -19.39
C VAL A 7 -10.15 -18.77 -18.96
N VAL A 8 -10.21 -17.64 -18.26
CA VAL A 8 -11.49 -17.03 -17.84
C VAL A 8 -12.28 -16.52 -19.06
N ALA A 9 -11.59 -15.99 -20.08
CA ALA A 9 -12.19 -15.52 -21.31
C ALA A 9 -12.79 -16.65 -22.16
N GLU A 10 -12.28 -17.88 -22.04
CA GLU A 10 -12.80 -19.06 -22.73
C GLU A 10 -13.87 -19.80 -21.91
N GLY A 11 -13.82 -19.72 -20.58
CA GLY A 11 -14.76 -20.42 -19.70
C GLY A 11 -16.17 -19.82 -19.65
N GLU A 12 -17.14 -20.63 -19.22
CA GLU A 12 -18.50 -20.19 -18.85
C GLU A 12 -18.58 -19.97 -17.34
N LEU A 13 -18.48 -18.71 -16.91
CA LEU A 13 -18.49 -18.33 -15.50
C LEU A 13 -19.59 -17.29 -15.23
N PRO A 14 -20.30 -17.37 -14.10
CA PRO A 14 -21.11 -16.26 -13.64
C PRO A 14 -20.21 -15.05 -13.39
N ASN A 15 -20.68 -13.84 -13.73
CA ASN A 15 -19.95 -12.58 -13.57
C ASN A 15 -18.60 -12.50 -14.33
N LYS A 16 -18.40 -13.31 -15.37
CA LYS A 16 -17.18 -13.35 -16.20
C LYS A 16 -16.62 -11.97 -16.58
N ASN A 17 -17.48 -11.03 -16.95
CA ASN A 17 -17.04 -9.69 -17.32
C ASN A 17 -16.39 -8.94 -16.14
N ASP A 18 -16.94 -9.08 -14.93
CA ASP A 18 -16.36 -8.45 -13.74
C ASP A 18 -15.01 -9.09 -13.36
N GLU A 19 -14.89 -10.41 -13.50
CA GLU A 19 -13.64 -11.15 -13.27
C GLU A 19 -12.56 -10.75 -14.28
N LEU A 20 -12.89 -10.67 -15.57
CA LEU A 20 -11.96 -10.23 -16.61
C LEU A 20 -11.47 -8.80 -16.36
N LEU A 21 -12.38 -7.89 -15.97
CA LEU A 21 -12.01 -6.52 -15.63
C LEU A 21 -11.06 -6.46 -14.42
N LEU A 22 -11.29 -7.31 -13.41
CA LEU A 22 -10.42 -7.37 -12.24
C LEU A 22 -9.03 -7.90 -12.61
N ILE A 23 -8.95 -8.94 -13.43
CA ILE A 23 -7.69 -9.50 -13.94
C ILE A 23 -6.93 -8.46 -14.77
N ASP A 24 -7.62 -7.74 -15.64
CA ASP A 24 -7.03 -6.65 -16.45
C ASP A 24 -6.47 -5.54 -15.57
N ALA A 25 -7.21 -5.14 -14.54
CA ALA A 25 -6.73 -4.16 -13.56
C ALA A 25 -5.47 -4.65 -12.83
N TYR A 26 -5.43 -5.92 -12.42
CA TYR A 26 -4.23 -6.51 -11.81
C TYR A 26 -3.04 -6.56 -12.77
N ILE A 27 -3.25 -6.93 -14.04
CA ILE A 27 -2.19 -6.94 -15.05
C ILE A 27 -1.58 -5.55 -15.20
N ALA A 28 -2.42 -4.52 -15.35
CA ALA A 28 -1.98 -3.13 -15.52
C ALA A 28 -1.20 -2.60 -14.30
N VAL A 29 -1.62 -2.95 -13.09
CA VAL A 29 -0.90 -2.57 -11.86
C VAL A 29 0.46 -3.27 -11.78
N ILE A 30 0.52 -4.57 -12.05
CA ILE A 30 1.76 -5.37 -12.00
C ILE A 30 2.75 -4.92 -13.07
N SER A 31 2.26 -4.61 -14.29
CA SER A 31 3.09 -4.10 -15.39
C SER A 31 3.52 -2.65 -15.19
N LYS A 32 2.96 -1.95 -14.19
CA LYS A 32 3.10 -0.50 -13.98
C LYS A 32 2.67 0.32 -15.21
N ASP A 33 1.73 -0.21 -15.99
CA ASP A 33 1.20 0.44 -17.19
C ASP A 33 -0.33 0.59 -17.09
N LEU A 34 -0.76 1.69 -16.50
CA LEU A 34 -2.18 2.02 -16.36
C LEU A 34 -2.82 2.46 -17.69
N THR A 35 -2.02 2.74 -18.73
CA THR A 35 -2.57 3.11 -20.06
C THR A 35 -3.24 1.93 -20.74
N MET A 36 -3.00 0.71 -20.26
CA MET A 36 -3.70 -0.51 -20.67
C MET A 36 -5.18 -0.53 -20.25
N LEU A 37 -5.59 0.35 -19.34
CA LEU A 37 -6.96 0.42 -18.83
C LEU A 37 -7.68 1.65 -19.37
N ASP A 38 -8.88 1.44 -19.89
CA ASP A 38 -9.80 2.53 -20.17
C ASP A 38 -10.22 3.22 -18.87
N LYS A 39 -10.46 4.53 -18.96
CA LYS A 39 -10.90 5.34 -17.81
C LYS A 39 -12.15 4.75 -17.14
N GLU A 40 -13.08 4.20 -17.91
CA GLU A 40 -14.29 3.56 -17.39
C GLU A 40 -13.98 2.36 -16.48
N VAL A 41 -12.95 1.57 -16.82
CA VAL A 41 -12.50 0.44 -15.99
C VAL A 41 -11.94 0.94 -14.67
N ILE A 42 -11.09 1.98 -14.73
CA ILE A 42 -10.53 2.61 -13.54
C ILE A 42 -11.66 3.15 -12.63
N ASP A 43 -12.62 3.87 -13.21
CA ASP A 43 -13.74 4.46 -12.46
C ASP A 43 -14.63 3.38 -11.82
N ARG A 44 -14.93 2.28 -12.53
CA ARG A 44 -15.65 1.12 -11.96
C ARG A 44 -14.90 0.45 -10.82
N MET A 45 -13.59 0.28 -10.93
CA MET A 45 -12.78 -0.30 -9.84
C MET A 45 -12.75 0.64 -8.63
N LYS A 46 -12.67 1.95 -8.88
CA LYS A 46 -12.75 2.95 -7.82
C LYS A 46 -14.06 2.87 -7.05
N GLU A 47 -15.18 2.82 -7.77
CA GLU A 47 -16.51 2.69 -7.19
C GLU A 47 -16.68 1.41 -6.38
N LYS A 48 -16.18 0.26 -6.88
CA LYS A 48 -16.25 -1.02 -6.17
C LYS A 48 -15.65 -0.93 -4.77
N VAL A 49 -14.43 -0.41 -4.63
CA VAL A 49 -13.77 -0.24 -3.32
C VAL A 49 -14.45 0.87 -2.50
N PHE A 50 -14.84 1.98 -3.11
CA PHE A 50 -15.44 3.10 -2.39
C PHE A 50 -16.74 2.70 -1.68
N ASN A 51 -17.55 1.87 -2.34
CA ASN A 51 -18.83 1.37 -1.88
C ASN A 51 -18.74 0.24 -0.81
N ILE A 52 -17.54 -0.23 -0.48
CA ILE A 52 -17.36 -1.17 0.63
C ILE A 52 -17.63 -0.43 1.95
N SER A 53 -18.68 -0.85 2.65
CA SER A 53 -19.05 -0.33 3.96
C SER A 53 -18.29 -1.02 5.09
N ASN A 54 -18.09 -2.34 4.98
CA ASN A 54 -17.36 -3.15 5.94
C ASN A 54 -16.20 -3.84 5.24
N PHE A 55 -14.98 -3.34 5.46
CA PHE A 55 -13.80 -3.95 4.89
C PHE A 55 -13.47 -5.27 5.58
N ASP A 56 -13.23 -6.28 4.77
CA ASP A 56 -12.64 -7.56 5.15
C ASP A 56 -11.27 -7.70 4.46
N GLU A 57 -10.68 -8.90 4.53
CA GLU A 57 -9.37 -9.16 3.92
C GLU A 57 -9.37 -8.93 2.40
N ASP A 58 -10.42 -9.35 1.70
CA ASP A 58 -10.52 -9.20 0.24
C ASP A 58 -10.67 -7.72 -0.16
N GLY A 59 -11.48 -6.97 0.58
CA GLY A 59 -11.60 -5.52 0.42
C GLY A 59 -10.28 -4.78 0.63
N LEU A 60 -9.47 -5.20 1.62
CA LEU A 60 -8.14 -4.66 1.85
C LEU A 60 -7.18 -4.97 0.70
N ILE A 61 -7.20 -6.21 0.20
CA ILE A 61 -6.36 -6.63 -0.93
C ILE A 61 -6.71 -5.79 -2.16
N MET A 62 -8.00 -5.64 -2.47
CA MET A 62 -8.46 -4.84 -3.59
C MET A 62 -8.03 -3.38 -3.45
N TYR A 63 -8.24 -2.76 -2.28
CA TYR A 63 -7.82 -1.38 -2.06
C TYR A 63 -6.31 -1.21 -2.20
N CYS A 64 -5.52 -2.05 -1.52
CA CYS A 64 -4.05 -1.97 -1.50
C CYS A 64 -3.47 -2.02 -2.92
N ASN A 65 -3.98 -2.92 -3.76
CA ASN A 65 -3.51 -3.07 -5.14
C ASN A 65 -3.97 -1.92 -6.05
N PHE A 66 -5.11 -1.30 -5.78
CA PHE A 66 -5.67 -0.23 -6.61
C PHE A 66 -5.47 1.17 -6.05
N MET A 67 -4.63 1.34 -5.02
CA MET A 67 -4.33 2.66 -4.45
C MET A 67 -3.81 3.64 -5.50
N SER A 68 -3.06 3.17 -6.52
CA SER A 68 -2.53 4.01 -7.61
C SER A 68 -3.62 4.59 -8.53
N PHE A 69 -4.85 4.08 -8.48
CA PHE A 69 -5.94 4.63 -9.27
C PHE A 69 -6.44 5.95 -8.69
N TYR A 70 -6.34 6.13 -7.37
CA TYR A 70 -6.88 7.29 -6.66
C TYR A 70 -5.87 8.42 -6.59
N ASP A 71 -6.38 9.66 -6.60
CA ASP A 71 -5.59 10.81 -6.19
C ASP A 71 -5.24 10.72 -4.68
N LEU A 72 -4.30 11.55 -4.26
CA LEU A 72 -3.82 11.53 -2.87
C LEU A 72 -4.92 11.83 -1.84
N ASN A 73 -5.83 12.78 -2.11
CA ASN A 73 -6.87 13.14 -1.15
C ASN A 73 -7.89 12.00 -0.96
N SER A 74 -8.27 11.37 -2.07
CA SER A 74 -9.10 10.17 -2.07
C SER A 74 -8.44 9.03 -1.30
N ASN A 75 -7.14 8.81 -1.51
CA ASN A 75 -6.36 7.82 -0.76
C ASN A 75 -6.25 8.15 0.73
N LEU A 76 -6.03 9.41 1.10
CA LEU A 76 -5.99 9.85 2.51
C LEU A 76 -7.32 9.53 3.21
N LEU A 77 -8.44 9.85 2.57
CA LEU A 77 -9.77 9.61 3.13
C LEU A 77 -10.04 8.11 3.30
N LEU A 78 -9.83 7.33 2.24
CA LEU A 78 -10.09 5.88 2.23
C LEU A 78 -9.18 5.13 3.20
N SER A 79 -7.87 5.40 3.17
CA SER A 79 -6.92 4.77 4.08
C SER A 79 -7.26 5.04 5.54
N LYS A 80 -7.54 6.31 5.91
CA LYS A 80 -7.93 6.64 7.30
C LYS A 80 -9.23 5.94 7.70
N ARG A 81 -10.22 5.83 6.80
CA ARG A 81 -11.48 5.11 7.05
C ARG A 81 -11.23 3.62 7.32
N ILE A 82 -10.51 2.96 6.43
CA ILE A 82 -10.21 1.53 6.47
C ILE A 82 -9.40 1.18 7.72
N ILE A 83 -8.33 1.94 7.98
CA ILE A 83 -7.45 1.67 9.12
C ILE A 83 -8.21 1.82 10.43
N LYS A 84 -9.01 2.89 10.61
CA LYS A 84 -9.84 3.06 11.82
C LYS A 84 -10.80 1.90 12.05
N GLN A 85 -11.34 1.31 10.99
CA GLN A 85 -12.25 0.17 11.10
C GLN A 85 -11.54 -1.11 11.55
N LEU A 86 -10.27 -1.30 11.18
CA LEU A 86 -9.61 -2.60 11.26
C LEU A 86 -8.33 -2.65 12.11
N VAL A 87 -7.82 -1.51 12.60
CA VAL A 87 -6.55 -1.44 13.37
C VAL A 87 -6.57 -2.30 14.64
N GLY A 88 -7.74 -2.49 15.25
CA GLY A 88 -7.94 -3.35 16.41
C GLY A 88 -8.10 -4.85 16.09
N SER A 89 -8.01 -5.25 14.82
CA SER A 89 -8.14 -6.66 14.42
C SER A 89 -7.03 -7.52 15.02
N SER A 90 -7.37 -8.72 15.47
CA SER A 90 -6.40 -9.73 15.92
C SER A 90 -5.81 -10.55 14.77
N SER A 91 -6.38 -10.45 13.56
CA SER A 91 -5.91 -11.18 12.39
C SER A 91 -4.56 -10.62 11.91
N VAL A 92 -3.54 -11.48 11.89
CA VAL A 92 -2.20 -11.14 11.37
C VAL A 92 -2.30 -10.64 9.93
N ARG A 93 -3.09 -11.32 9.08
CA ARG A 93 -3.24 -10.96 7.66
C ARG A 93 -3.84 -9.57 7.48
N ILE A 94 -4.86 -9.23 8.27
CA ILE A 94 -5.44 -7.89 8.25
C ILE A 94 -4.42 -6.84 8.70
N GLN A 95 -3.66 -7.13 9.76
CA GLN A 95 -2.61 -6.23 10.26
C GLN A 95 -1.50 -6.00 9.23
N GLU A 96 -1.05 -7.04 8.51
CA GLU A 96 -0.09 -6.92 7.40
C GLU A 96 -0.61 -5.97 6.31
N LYS A 97 -1.88 -6.11 5.90
CA LYS A 97 -2.47 -5.23 4.89
C LYS A 97 -2.62 -3.80 5.37
N ILE A 98 -2.99 -3.58 6.63
CA ILE A 98 -3.04 -2.24 7.23
C ILE A 98 -1.66 -1.58 7.21
N LEU A 99 -0.62 -2.31 7.62
CA LEU A 99 0.75 -1.78 7.62
C LEU A 99 1.25 -1.52 6.19
N ALA A 100 0.90 -2.37 5.22
CA ALA A 100 1.21 -2.13 3.80
C ALA A 100 0.52 -0.85 3.27
N ILE A 101 -0.76 -0.63 3.60
CA ILE A 101 -1.48 0.60 3.26
C ILE A 101 -0.78 1.82 3.89
N ILE A 102 -0.37 1.72 5.15
CA ILE A 102 0.37 2.79 5.84
C ILE A 102 1.67 3.12 5.10
N ILE A 103 2.48 2.12 4.74
CA ILE A 103 3.72 2.34 3.99
C ILE A 103 3.45 3.01 2.64
N ASN A 104 2.45 2.53 1.89
CA ASN A 104 2.06 3.14 0.62
C ASN A 104 1.63 4.60 0.80
N MET A 105 0.90 4.92 1.87
CA MET A 105 0.51 6.29 2.18
C MET A 105 1.71 7.17 2.55
N LEU A 106 2.69 6.65 3.30
CA LEU A 106 3.93 7.39 3.59
C LEU A 106 4.68 7.71 2.29
N ILE A 107 4.84 6.73 1.39
CA ILE A 107 5.45 6.91 0.07
C ILE A 107 4.71 7.96 -0.75
N PHE A 108 3.38 7.92 -0.79
CA PHE A 108 2.59 8.93 -1.51
C PHE A 108 2.74 10.32 -0.90
N CYS A 109 2.79 10.44 0.42
CA CYS A 109 3.01 11.72 1.10
C CYS A 109 4.40 12.28 0.78
N ILE A 110 5.45 11.43 0.76
CA ILE A 110 6.81 11.82 0.35
C ILE A 110 6.79 12.40 -1.07
N ARG A 111 6.26 11.63 -2.04
CA ARG A 111 6.24 12.02 -3.46
C ARG A 111 5.47 13.32 -3.71
N ASN A 112 4.43 13.59 -2.94
CA ASN A 112 3.59 14.77 -3.09
C ASN A 112 3.94 15.91 -2.11
N LYS A 113 5.00 15.76 -1.30
CA LYS A 113 5.41 16.73 -0.27
C LYS A 113 4.28 17.09 0.71
N ARG A 114 3.47 16.10 1.11
CA ARG A 114 2.36 16.25 2.07
C ARG A 114 2.73 15.61 3.42
N PHE A 115 3.81 16.09 4.01
CA PHE A 115 4.45 15.50 5.18
C PHE A 115 3.57 15.54 6.44
N GLU A 116 2.72 16.56 6.56
CA GLU A 116 1.83 16.79 7.70
C GLU A 116 0.79 15.67 7.91
N GLU A 117 0.50 14.90 6.86
CA GLU A 117 -0.49 13.81 6.91
C GLU A 117 0.08 12.52 7.55
N THR A 118 1.41 12.39 7.57
CA THR A 118 2.13 11.14 7.88
C THR A 118 2.03 10.72 9.35
N GLU A 119 2.00 11.70 10.26
CA GLU A 119 1.93 11.49 11.71
C GLU A 119 0.75 10.59 12.09
N SER A 120 -0.40 10.79 11.45
CA SER A 120 -1.61 10.00 11.71
C SER A 120 -1.43 8.52 11.35
N PHE A 121 -0.71 8.22 10.27
CA PHE A 121 -0.47 6.85 9.82
C PHE A 121 0.54 6.12 10.70
N VAL A 122 1.59 6.81 11.16
CA VAL A 122 2.55 6.25 12.12
C VAL A 122 1.85 5.91 13.45
N ASN A 123 1.00 6.82 13.94
CA ASN A 123 0.20 6.58 15.14
C ASN A 123 -0.75 5.38 15.01
N TYR A 124 -1.25 5.08 13.80
CA TYR A 124 -2.01 3.84 13.58
C TYR A 124 -1.11 2.61 13.58
N ALA A 125 0.08 2.69 12.98
CA ALA A 125 1.04 1.59 12.99
C ALA A 125 1.46 1.18 14.40
N ASP A 126 1.56 2.13 15.33
CA ASP A 126 1.96 1.87 16.71
C ASP A 126 0.92 1.16 17.56
N GLN A 127 -0.34 1.18 17.12
CA GLN A 127 -1.40 0.38 17.73
C GLN A 127 -1.26 -1.11 17.39
N ILE A 128 -0.53 -1.45 16.32
CA ILE A 128 -0.25 -2.83 15.94
C ILE A 128 1.04 -3.29 16.61
N LYS A 129 0.90 -4.26 17.53
CA LYS A 129 2.04 -4.84 18.25
C LYS A 129 3.01 -5.52 17.29
N THR A 130 4.29 -5.24 17.45
CA THR A 130 5.36 -5.94 16.74
C THR A 130 5.39 -7.42 17.09
N LYS A 131 5.38 -8.26 16.05
CA LYS A 131 5.52 -9.72 16.07
C LYS A 131 6.28 -10.15 14.82
N PRO A 132 6.85 -11.37 14.77
CA PRO A 132 7.69 -11.81 13.66
C PRO A 132 7.06 -11.60 12.28
N GLU A 133 5.76 -11.86 12.14
CA GLU A 133 5.01 -11.81 10.88
C GLU A 133 4.91 -10.40 10.30
N VAL A 134 4.84 -9.37 11.17
CA VAL A 134 4.70 -7.97 10.76
C VAL A 134 5.98 -7.16 10.95
N PHE A 135 7.06 -7.80 11.41
CA PHE A 135 8.29 -7.13 11.81
C PHE A 135 8.88 -6.30 10.67
N PHE A 136 8.92 -6.85 9.46
CA PHE A 136 9.46 -6.15 8.29
C PHE A 136 8.72 -4.84 8.02
N TYR A 137 7.38 -4.86 8.03
CA TYR A 137 6.58 -3.65 7.87
C TYR A 137 6.82 -2.65 9.00
N LYS A 138 6.91 -3.12 10.24
CA LYS A 138 7.22 -2.29 11.42
C LYS A 138 8.62 -1.67 11.37
N LEU A 139 9.55 -2.26 10.61
CA LEU A 139 10.88 -1.71 10.35
C LEU A 139 10.86 -0.66 9.23
N LEU A 140 10.06 -0.87 8.17
CA LEU A 140 9.96 0.08 7.05
C LEU A 140 9.28 1.40 7.41
N ILE A 141 8.27 1.36 8.27
CA ILE A 141 7.51 2.55 8.69
C ILE A 141 8.41 3.65 9.30
N PRO A 142 9.29 3.37 10.30
CA PRO A 142 10.20 4.37 10.81
C PRO A 142 11.21 4.85 9.76
N ALA A 143 11.66 4.01 8.83
CA ALA A 143 12.55 4.46 7.73
C ALA A 143 11.86 5.53 6.88
N PHE A 144 10.66 5.26 6.36
CA PHE A 144 9.91 6.25 5.57
C PHE A 144 9.52 7.48 6.38
N TYR A 145 9.18 7.33 7.66
CA TYR A 145 8.85 8.46 8.51
C TYR A 145 10.06 9.37 8.78
N ASN A 146 11.24 8.79 8.94
CA ASN A 146 12.47 9.56 9.09
C ASN A 146 12.85 10.28 7.78
N ILE A 147 12.66 9.65 6.61
CA ILE A 147 12.78 10.33 5.31
C ILE A 147 11.85 11.55 5.26
N VAL A 148 10.58 11.40 5.68
CA VAL A 148 9.61 12.50 5.75
C VAL A 148 10.13 13.63 6.65
N LYS A 149 10.57 13.31 7.87
CA LYS A 149 11.07 14.33 8.81
C LYS A 149 12.32 15.02 8.27
N TYR A 150 13.25 14.29 7.66
CA TYR A 150 14.42 14.87 7.01
C TYR A 150 14.05 15.81 5.86
N GLN A 151 13.09 15.44 5.02
CA GLN A 151 12.64 16.31 3.93
C GLN A 151 11.90 17.57 4.42
N ASP A 152 11.24 17.50 5.58
CA ASP A 152 10.51 18.63 6.17
C ASP A 152 11.44 19.62 6.93
N ASN A 153 12.39 19.12 7.71
CA ASN A 153 13.21 19.96 8.61
C ASN A 153 14.73 19.91 8.38
N HIS A 154 15.21 19.03 7.49
CA HIS A 154 16.62 18.85 7.14
C HIS A 154 17.56 18.51 8.31
N ASP A 155 17.03 17.99 9.41
CA ASP A 155 17.83 17.52 10.55
C ASP A 155 18.47 16.17 10.23
N LYS A 156 19.81 16.17 10.15
CA LYS A 156 20.61 15.01 9.74
C LYS A 156 20.38 13.77 10.59
N LYS A 157 19.94 13.91 11.85
CA LYS A 157 19.66 12.75 12.72
C LYS A 157 18.66 11.77 12.07
N TYR A 158 17.70 12.28 11.32
CA TYR A 158 16.69 11.46 10.65
C TYR A 158 17.29 10.67 9.48
N LEU A 159 18.26 11.26 8.78
CA LEU A 159 19.02 10.55 7.75
C LEU A 159 19.86 9.45 8.37
N ASP A 160 20.60 9.77 9.45
CA ASP A 160 21.45 8.80 10.16
C ASP A 160 20.61 7.60 10.68
N GLU A 161 19.43 7.86 11.24
CA GLU A 161 18.50 6.80 11.67
C GLU A 161 17.97 5.96 10.50
N THR A 162 17.72 6.59 9.34
CA THR A 162 17.30 5.87 8.12
C THR A 162 18.41 4.95 7.62
N GLU A 163 19.65 5.42 7.60
CA GLU A 163 20.82 4.62 7.20
C GLU A 163 21.00 3.38 8.09
N ILE A 164 20.81 3.52 9.42
CA ILE A 164 20.86 2.39 10.35
C ILE A 164 19.81 1.33 10.00
N ILE A 165 18.60 1.75 9.63
CA ILE A 165 17.52 0.82 9.24
C ILE A 165 17.86 0.14 7.91
N ILE A 166 18.35 0.87 6.92
CA ILE A 166 18.75 0.34 5.62
C ILE A 166 19.84 -0.73 5.80
N GLU A 167 20.89 -0.44 6.58
CA GLU A 167 21.95 -1.41 6.87
C GLU A 167 21.43 -2.64 7.63
N SER A 168 20.47 -2.46 8.53
CA SER A 168 19.82 -3.58 9.23
C SER A 168 19.06 -4.50 8.27
N ILE A 169 18.36 -3.94 7.28
CA ILE A 169 17.65 -4.69 6.23
C ILE A 169 18.64 -5.47 5.36
N LYS A 170 19.74 -4.84 4.94
CA LYS A 170 20.81 -5.50 4.17
C LYS A 170 21.44 -6.65 4.97
N LEU A 171 21.75 -6.41 6.25
CA LEU A 171 22.32 -7.42 7.15
C LEU A 171 21.39 -8.62 7.34
N ALA A 172 20.08 -8.39 7.37
CA ALA A 172 19.05 -9.43 7.47
C ALA A 172 18.90 -10.29 6.19
N GLY A 173 19.73 -10.04 5.16
CA GLY A 173 19.71 -10.79 3.91
C GLY A 173 18.74 -10.25 2.87
N MET A 174 18.31 -8.99 3.00
CA MET A 174 17.38 -8.32 2.08
C MET A 174 18.01 -7.10 1.37
N PRO A 175 19.17 -7.26 0.68
CA PRO A 175 19.91 -6.12 0.15
C PRO A 175 19.15 -5.31 -0.90
N ASP A 176 18.30 -5.96 -1.71
CA ASP A 176 17.51 -5.27 -2.75
C ASP A 176 16.52 -4.28 -2.14
N TYR A 177 15.85 -4.65 -1.04
CA TYR A 177 14.98 -3.74 -0.30
C TYR A 177 15.74 -2.57 0.32
N GLY A 178 16.95 -2.83 0.84
CA GLY A 178 17.82 -1.76 1.34
C GLY A 178 18.18 -0.76 0.24
N LYS A 179 18.50 -1.25 -0.96
CA LYS A 179 18.83 -0.42 -2.12
C LYS A 179 17.63 0.40 -2.62
N GLU A 180 16.43 -0.19 -2.65
CA GLU A 180 15.22 0.55 -3.03
C GLU A 180 14.91 1.72 -2.09
N LEU A 181 15.22 1.59 -0.79
CA LEU A 181 15.05 2.67 0.18
C LEU A 181 16.05 3.82 -0.03
N GLU A 182 17.24 3.55 -0.55
CA GLU A 182 18.25 4.57 -0.86
C GLU A 182 17.84 5.49 -2.03
N GLU A 183 16.80 5.12 -2.80
CA GLU A 183 16.29 5.92 -3.92
C GLU A 183 15.36 7.07 -3.49
N PHE A 184 14.93 7.11 -2.22
CA PHE A 184 14.00 8.10 -1.67
C PHE A 184 14.68 9.29 -0.99
#